data_AF-A0A1Y0Y4Q4-F1
#
_entry.id   AF-A0A1Y0Y4Q4-F1
#
_cell.length_a   1.000
_cell.length_b   1.000
_cell.length_c   1.000
_cell.angle_alpha   90.00
_cell.angle_beta   90.00
_cell.angle_gamma   90.00
#
_symmetry.space_group_name_H-M   'P 1'
#
loop_
_entity.id
_entity.type
_entity.pdbx_description
1 polymer ?
#
loop_
_entity_poly.entity_id
_entity_poly.type
_entity_poly.pdbx_seq_one_letter_code
_entity_poly.pdbx_strand_id
1 'polypeptide(L)'
;MRKNRVETFILSLVFVYLVFFIPYIILDHSEPFTYKDFLKVIPTTIIGLVTVYIAYQQHILAKQQKDISNQQKNIAANKLRLELFEKKCEIYEIHLNMALWVSKIQIEKNEGNSSLPLDFDGKWKKSKTYEKNFLENEDKLISLGEQVRFLFDLEMYTFLAGMRAEILSLQANIKLIRNLKKEEKREKENPLLFIDASTRLSLEAAQRKIRLLNVSIENFYSQELPERMMPYLKMPEDISKDEI
;
A
#
# COMPACT_ATOMS: atom_id res chain seq x y z
N MET A 1 -17.14 46.30 -13.65
CA MET A 1 -15.96 47.18 -13.46
C MET A 1 -16.26 48.60 -12.92
N ARG A 2 -17.51 49.05 -12.72
CA ARG A 2 -17.81 50.38 -12.12
C ARG A 2 -17.82 50.43 -10.58
N LYS A 3 -18.08 49.29 -9.91
CA LYS A 3 -18.25 49.23 -8.44
C LYS A 3 -16.95 49.51 -7.66
N ASN A 4 -15.82 48.96 -8.14
CA ASN A 4 -14.51 49.15 -7.50
C ASN A 4 -14.02 50.60 -7.49
N ARG A 5 -14.42 51.44 -8.46
CA ARG A 5 -14.01 52.87 -8.51
C ARG A 5 -14.70 53.72 -7.45
N VAL A 6 -15.96 53.41 -7.14
CA VAL A 6 -16.71 54.14 -6.11
C VAL A 6 -16.19 53.77 -4.72
N GLU A 7 -15.89 52.49 -4.50
CA GLU A 7 -15.29 52.03 -3.24
C GLU A 7 -13.88 52.62 -3.02
N THR A 8 -13.04 52.69 -4.05
CA THR A 8 -11.73 53.39 -3.94
C THR A 8 -11.87 54.89 -3.74
N PHE A 9 -12.88 55.53 -4.34
CA PHE A 9 -13.14 56.95 -4.14
C PHE A 9 -13.62 57.26 -2.71
N ILE A 10 -14.52 56.44 -2.17
CA ILE A 10 -15.00 56.56 -0.78
C ILE A 10 -13.85 56.30 0.20
N LEU A 11 -13.02 55.27 -0.03
CA LEU A 11 -11.82 55.01 0.79
C LEU A 11 -10.83 56.18 0.76
N SER A 12 -10.60 56.78 -0.41
CA SER A 12 -9.76 57.98 -0.56
C SER A 12 -10.33 59.17 0.21
N LEU A 13 -11.64 59.39 0.13
CA LEU A 13 -12.32 60.52 0.76
C LEU A 13 -12.37 60.38 2.29
N VAL A 14 -12.60 59.17 2.79
CA VAL A 14 -12.51 58.83 4.22
C VAL A 14 -11.06 58.95 4.72
N PHE A 15 -10.07 58.60 3.90
CA PHE A 15 -8.66 58.74 4.26
C PHE A 15 -8.22 60.21 4.34
N VAL A 16 -8.64 61.04 3.37
CA VAL A 16 -8.43 62.50 3.43
C VAL A 16 -9.12 63.08 4.68
N TYR A 17 -10.32 62.62 5.00
CA TYR A 17 -11.04 63.03 6.21
C TYR A 17 -10.28 62.64 7.50
N LEU A 18 -9.80 61.39 7.61
CA LEU A 18 -9.07 60.92 8.79
C LEU A 18 -7.71 61.63 8.97
N VAL A 19 -6.98 61.89 7.88
CA VAL A 19 -5.70 62.62 7.90
C VAL A 19 -5.88 64.07 8.32
N PHE A 20 -7.00 64.71 7.96
CA PHE A 20 -7.29 66.08 8.36
C PHE A 20 -7.90 66.20 9.76
N PHE A 21 -8.80 65.28 10.15
CA PHE A 21 -9.58 65.42 11.38
C PHE A 21 -8.97 64.75 12.62
N ILE A 22 -8.22 63.65 12.48
CA ILE A 22 -7.56 63.03 13.64
C ILE A 22 -6.54 63.96 14.30
N PRO A 23 -5.66 64.66 13.57
CA PRO A 23 -4.78 65.61 14.23
C PRO A 23 -5.53 66.83 14.78
N TYR A 24 -6.70 67.19 14.22
CA TYR A 24 -7.56 68.25 14.77
C TYR A 24 -8.17 67.90 16.13
N ILE A 25 -8.38 66.61 16.43
CA ILE A 25 -8.94 66.16 17.73
C ILE A 25 -7.84 65.96 18.79
N ILE A 26 -6.62 65.63 18.37
CA ILE A 26 -5.48 65.36 19.29
C ILE A 26 -4.69 66.62 19.63
N LEU A 27 -4.70 67.64 18.75
CA LEU A 27 -4.04 68.92 19.01
C LEU A 27 -4.96 69.83 19.82
N ASP A 28 -4.50 70.14 21.02
CA ASP A 28 -5.07 71.08 21.98
C ASP A 28 -5.63 72.34 21.30
N HIS A 29 -6.88 72.71 21.59
CA HIS A 29 -7.62 73.79 20.91
C HIS A 29 -7.07 75.22 21.18
N SER A 30 -5.87 75.34 21.75
CA SER A 30 -5.30 76.61 22.21
C SER A 30 -4.17 77.17 21.35
N GLU A 31 -3.64 76.46 20.35
CA GLU A 31 -2.54 76.98 19.51
C GLU A 31 -2.75 76.81 18.00
N PRO A 32 -2.31 77.78 17.16
CA PRO A 32 -2.44 77.69 15.71
C PRO A 32 -1.57 76.54 15.16
N PHE A 33 -2.19 75.72 14.32
CA PHE A 33 -1.60 74.56 13.67
C PHE A 33 -0.26 74.91 13.01
N THR A 34 0.84 74.42 13.58
CA THR A 34 2.20 74.74 13.11
C THR A 34 2.69 73.65 12.16
N TYR A 35 3.48 74.00 11.14
CA TYR A 35 4.07 73.07 10.15
C TYR A 35 4.78 71.84 10.78
N LYS A 36 5.27 71.99 12.01
CA LYS A 36 5.90 70.94 12.80
C LYS A 36 4.96 69.77 13.15
N ASP A 37 3.66 69.99 13.24
CA ASP A 37 2.70 68.93 13.60
C ASP A 37 2.20 68.17 12.37
N PHE A 38 2.14 68.83 11.20
CA PHE A 38 1.88 68.16 9.91
C PHE A 38 3.00 67.16 9.57
N LEU A 39 4.26 67.54 9.83
CA LEU A 39 5.42 66.66 9.66
C LEU A 39 5.40 65.42 10.57
N LYS A 40 4.68 65.45 11.70
CA LYS A 40 4.53 64.29 12.60
C LYS A 40 3.43 63.33 12.15
N VAL A 41 2.34 63.85 11.57
CA VAL A 41 1.16 63.07 11.19
C VAL A 41 1.39 62.27 9.91
N ILE A 42 2.15 62.82 8.94
CA ILE A 42 2.43 62.16 7.66
C ILE A 42 3.13 60.80 7.86
N PRO A 43 4.26 60.69 8.59
CA PRO A 43 4.92 59.41 8.82
C PRO A 43 4.01 58.39 9.50
N THR A 44 3.25 58.80 10.53
CA THR A 44 2.34 57.91 11.25
C THR A 44 1.23 57.37 10.36
N THR A 45 0.71 58.22 9.46
CA THR A 45 -0.34 57.81 8.51
C THR A 45 0.22 56.87 7.43
N ILE A 46 1.42 57.15 6.91
CA ILE A 46 2.12 56.26 5.97
C ILE A 46 2.35 54.89 6.60
N ILE A 47 2.84 54.86 7.84
CA ILE A 47 3.05 53.62 8.59
C ILE A 47 1.73 52.86 8.77
N GLY A 48 0.66 53.54 9.18
CA GLY A 48 -0.67 52.94 9.32
C GLY A 48 -1.20 52.31 8.03
N LEU A 49 -1.05 53.00 6.89
CA LEU A 49 -1.41 52.45 5.58
C LEU A 49 -0.59 51.23 5.18
N VAL A 50 0.72 51.27 5.41
CA VAL A 50 1.62 50.14 5.15
C VAL A 50 1.22 48.95 6.02
N THR A 51 0.89 49.17 7.29
CA THR A 51 0.41 48.10 8.19
C THR A 51 -0.90 47.49 7.70
N VAL A 52 -1.88 48.30 7.28
CA VAL A 52 -3.16 47.82 6.72
C VAL A 52 -2.93 47.02 5.43
N TYR A 53 -2.05 47.49 4.55
CA TYR A 53 -1.68 46.78 3.32
C TYR A 53 -1.01 45.44 3.61
N ILE A 54 -0.09 45.40 4.58
CA ILE A 54 0.56 44.15 5.03
C ILE A 54 -0.47 43.18 5.60
N ALA A 55 -1.40 43.64 6.45
CA ALA A 55 -2.45 42.80 7.02
C ALA A 55 -3.38 42.22 5.94
N TYR A 56 -3.72 43.02 4.92
CA TYR A 56 -4.52 42.56 3.78
C TYR A 56 -3.79 41.49 2.95
N GLN A 57 -2.49 41.68 2.68
CA GLN A 57 -1.67 40.69 1.99
C GLN A 57 -1.54 39.39 2.81
N GLN A 58 -1.33 39.50 4.13
CA GLN A 58 -1.30 38.34 5.03
C GLN A 58 -2.62 37.57 5.03
N HIS A 59 -3.76 38.26 4.96
CA HIS A 59 -5.07 37.60 4.86
C HIS A 59 -5.24 36.82 3.56
N ILE A 60 -4.81 37.38 2.41
CA ILE A 60 -4.84 36.65 1.12
C ILE A 60 -3.92 35.43 1.18
N LEU A 61 -2.70 35.59 1.69
CA LEU A 61 -1.74 34.50 1.84
C LEU A 61 -2.26 33.41 2.79
N ALA A 62 -2.90 33.77 3.91
CA ALA A 62 -3.49 32.81 4.83
C ALA A 62 -4.63 32.01 4.18
N LYS A 63 -5.45 32.65 3.33
CA LYS A 63 -6.48 31.96 2.56
C LYS A 63 -5.88 30.98 1.55
N GLN A 64 -4.89 31.41 0.79
CA GLN A 64 -4.18 30.54 -0.16
C GLN A 64 -3.50 29.36 0.54
N GLN A 65 -2.87 29.59 1.69
CA GLN A 65 -2.21 28.56 2.49
C GLN A 65 -3.21 27.54 3.03
N LYS A 66 -4.42 27.97 3.43
CA LYS A 66 -5.51 27.07 3.82
C LYS A 66 -5.95 26.18 2.67
N ASP A 67 -6.12 26.75 1.48
CA ASP A 67 -6.54 25.98 0.29
C ASP A 67 -5.45 24.97 -0.12
N ILE A 68 -4.17 25.36 -0.12
CA ILE A 68 -3.03 24.45 -0.35
C ILE A 68 -2.98 23.35 0.71
N SER A 69 -3.20 23.68 1.98
CA SER A 69 -3.20 22.69 3.07
C SER A 69 -4.31 21.65 2.89
N ASN A 70 -5.50 22.08 2.46
CA ASN A 70 -6.61 21.17 2.15
C ASN A 70 -6.27 20.26 0.95
N GLN A 71 -5.66 20.82 -0.10
CA GLN A 71 -5.19 20.03 -1.25
C GLN A 71 -4.13 19.01 -0.84
N GLN A 72 -3.12 19.40 -0.06
CA GLN A 72 -2.09 18.49 0.44
C GLN A 72 -2.69 17.37 1.30
N LYS A 73 -3.69 17.67 2.14
CA LYS A 73 -4.40 16.67 2.93
C LYS A 73 -5.10 15.64 2.04
N ASN A 74 -5.77 16.11 0.97
CA ASN A 74 -6.44 15.22 0.03
C ASN A 74 -5.43 14.36 -0.76
N ILE A 75 -4.34 14.95 -1.23
CA ILE A 75 -3.26 14.22 -1.92
C ILE A 75 -2.66 13.15 -1.01
N ALA A 76 -2.38 13.48 0.26
CA ALA A 76 -1.85 12.54 1.23
C ALA A 76 -2.83 11.39 1.49
N ALA A 77 -4.13 11.69 1.61
CA ALA A 77 -5.16 10.67 1.78
C ALA A 77 -5.29 9.75 0.55
N ASN A 78 -5.25 10.31 -0.66
CA ASN A 78 -5.29 9.55 -1.91
C ASN A 78 -4.04 8.68 -2.07
N LYS A 79 -2.86 9.22 -1.76
CA LYS A 79 -1.60 8.46 -1.77
C LYS A 79 -1.65 7.27 -0.82
N LEU A 80 -2.12 7.48 0.41
CA LEU A 80 -2.27 6.40 1.39
C LEU A 80 -3.24 5.33 0.88
N ARG A 81 -4.39 5.73 0.30
CA ARG A 81 -5.36 4.78 -0.27
C ARG A 81 -4.76 3.95 -1.40
N LEU A 82 -3.97 4.58 -2.27
CA LEU A 82 -3.28 3.89 -3.36
C LEU A 82 -2.24 2.90 -2.82
N GLU A 83 -1.43 3.31 -1.85
CA GLU A 83 -0.44 2.42 -1.22
C GLU A 83 -1.09 1.21 -0.54
N LEU A 84 -2.21 1.43 0.17
CA LEU A 84 -2.99 0.34 0.76
C LEU A 84 -3.57 -0.60 -0.31
N PHE A 85 -4.00 -0.07 -1.45
CA PHE A 85 -4.49 -0.85 -2.57
C PHE A 85 -3.38 -1.70 -3.20
N GLU A 86 -2.22 -1.10 -3.48
CA GLU A 86 -1.03 -1.80 -4.00
C GLU A 86 -0.62 -2.95 -3.06
N LYS A 87 -0.67 -2.73 -1.74
CA LYS A 87 -0.38 -3.77 -0.75
C LYS A 87 -1.39 -4.92 -0.79
N LYS A 88 -2.67 -4.64 -1.02
CA LYS A 88 -3.69 -5.68 -1.20
C LYS A 88 -3.45 -6.51 -2.46
N CYS A 89 -3.08 -5.86 -3.57
CA CYS A 89 -2.69 -6.54 -4.81
C CYS A 89 -1.43 -7.40 -4.63
N GLU A 90 -0.44 -6.90 -3.90
CA GLU A 90 0.78 -7.66 -3.58
C GLU A 90 0.47 -8.92 -2.75
N ILE A 91 -0.44 -8.82 -1.79
CA ILE A 91 -0.93 -9.94 -0.99
C ILE A 91 -1.67 -10.97 -1.85
N TYR A 92 -2.51 -10.52 -2.78
CA TYR A 92 -3.16 -11.40 -3.74
C TYR A 92 -2.14 -12.19 -4.56
N GLU A 93 -1.20 -11.48 -5.17
CA GLU A 93 -0.22 -12.06 -6.08
C GLU A 93 0.69 -13.07 -5.38
N ILE A 94 1.17 -12.76 -4.17
CA ILE A 94 2.04 -13.68 -3.44
C ILE A 94 1.33 -14.97 -3.06
N HIS A 95 0.08 -14.90 -2.57
CA HIS A 95 -0.66 -16.11 -2.18
C HIS A 95 -1.01 -16.96 -3.41
N LEU A 96 -1.40 -16.33 -4.51
CA LEU A 96 -1.66 -16.98 -5.79
C LEU A 96 -0.40 -17.70 -6.31
N ASN A 97 0.71 -16.99 -6.39
CA ASN A 97 1.96 -17.52 -6.93
C ASN A 97 2.52 -18.65 -6.06
N MET A 98 2.50 -18.49 -4.74
CA MET A 98 2.98 -19.53 -3.82
C MET A 98 2.14 -20.81 -3.91
N ALA A 99 0.81 -20.68 -4.01
CA ALA A 99 -0.10 -21.80 -4.25
C ALA A 99 0.18 -22.51 -5.58
N LEU A 100 0.37 -21.74 -6.67
CA LEU A 100 0.68 -22.26 -7.99
C LEU A 100 2.05 -22.94 -8.06
N TRP A 101 3.06 -22.37 -7.42
CA TRP A 101 4.40 -22.97 -7.42
C TRP A 101 4.38 -24.27 -6.64
N VAL A 102 3.83 -24.29 -5.42
CA VAL A 102 3.81 -25.49 -4.60
C VAL A 102 3.01 -26.63 -5.24
N SER A 103 1.89 -26.34 -5.91
CA SER A 103 1.10 -27.37 -6.62
C SER A 103 1.83 -27.94 -7.83
N LYS A 104 2.65 -27.11 -8.49
CA LYS A 104 3.47 -27.50 -9.65
C LYS A 104 4.81 -28.13 -9.26
N ILE A 105 5.17 -28.15 -7.99
CA ILE A 105 6.29 -28.95 -7.51
C ILE A 105 5.86 -30.43 -7.60
N GLN A 106 6.11 -31.02 -8.77
CA GLN A 106 5.84 -32.42 -9.00
C GLN A 106 6.66 -33.28 -8.02
N ILE A 107 5.95 -34.21 -7.39
CA ILE A 107 6.54 -35.41 -6.80
C ILE A 107 6.54 -36.42 -7.93
N GLU A 108 7.73 -36.83 -8.37
CA GLU A 108 7.87 -37.89 -9.36
C GLU A 108 6.90 -39.03 -9.06
N LYS A 109 5.91 -39.18 -9.93
CA LYS A 109 5.22 -40.45 -10.07
C LYS A 109 6.26 -41.37 -10.72
N ASN A 110 6.44 -42.54 -10.13
CA ASN A 110 7.19 -43.65 -10.74
C ASN A 110 6.60 -43.94 -12.12
N GLU A 111 7.12 -43.33 -13.18
CA GLU A 111 7.00 -43.85 -14.55
C GLU A 111 8.13 -44.88 -14.72
N GLY A 112 7.95 -46.00 -14.04
CA GLY A 112 8.69 -47.23 -14.33
C GLY A 112 8.07 -48.02 -15.49
N ASN A 113 7.15 -47.47 -16.30
CA ASN A 113 6.43 -48.21 -17.34
C ASN A 113 5.86 -47.34 -18.49
N SER A 114 6.52 -46.26 -18.89
CA SER A 114 6.20 -45.54 -20.15
C SER A 114 7.44 -45.54 -21.04
N SER A 115 7.39 -46.35 -22.09
CA SER A 115 8.46 -46.62 -23.04
C SER A 115 8.72 -45.49 -24.04
N LEU A 116 8.78 -44.23 -23.58
CA LEU A 116 9.05 -43.06 -24.44
C LEU A 116 10.04 -42.10 -23.77
N PRO A 117 11.30 -42.01 -24.27
CA PRO A 117 12.33 -41.17 -23.69
C PRO A 117 12.27 -39.77 -24.29
N LEU A 118 11.20 -39.01 -24.05
CA LEU A 118 11.14 -37.61 -24.49
C LEU A 118 10.46 -36.74 -23.41
N ASP A 119 11.25 -35.86 -22.79
CA ASP A 119 10.87 -34.78 -21.87
C ASP A 119 10.88 -35.04 -20.35
N PHE A 120 11.69 -35.99 -19.86
CA PHE A 120 11.96 -36.11 -18.42
C PHE A 120 12.78 -34.92 -17.87
N ASP A 121 13.74 -34.42 -18.65
CA ASP A 121 14.69 -33.39 -18.22
C ASP A 121 14.05 -31.98 -18.18
N GLY A 122 13.12 -31.70 -19.11
CA GLY A 122 12.38 -30.43 -19.17
C GLY A 122 11.39 -30.27 -18.01
N LYS A 123 10.70 -31.36 -17.61
CA LYS A 123 9.81 -31.37 -16.44
C LYS A 123 10.59 -31.17 -15.13
N TRP A 124 11.77 -31.78 -15.02
CA TRP A 124 12.64 -31.61 -13.84
C TRP A 124 13.14 -30.17 -13.70
N LYS A 125 13.60 -29.58 -14.81
CA LYS A 125 14.08 -28.19 -14.82
C LYS A 125 12.98 -27.22 -14.38
N LYS A 126 11.74 -27.41 -14.85
CA LYS A 126 10.56 -26.62 -14.44
C LYS A 126 10.23 -26.80 -12.96
N SER A 127 10.23 -28.02 -12.44
CA SER A 127 9.99 -28.28 -11.01
C SER A 127 11.02 -27.59 -10.11
N LYS A 128 12.31 -27.64 -10.48
CA LYS A 128 13.38 -26.92 -9.78
C LYS A 128 13.19 -25.40 -9.81
N THR A 129 12.71 -24.85 -10.92
CA THR A 129 12.39 -23.42 -11.01
C THR A 129 11.26 -23.04 -10.05
N TYR A 130 10.17 -23.83 -9.99
CA TYR A 130 9.07 -23.56 -9.05
C TYR A 130 9.51 -23.68 -7.59
N GLU A 131 10.33 -24.68 -7.26
CA GLU A 131 10.89 -24.82 -5.93
C GLU A 131 11.80 -23.63 -5.56
N LYS A 132 12.66 -23.19 -6.49
CA LYS A 132 13.49 -22.00 -6.28
C LYS A 132 12.64 -20.75 -6.04
N ASN A 133 11.66 -20.49 -6.91
CA ASN A 133 10.77 -19.34 -6.79
C ASN A 133 10.00 -19.37 -5.45
N PHE A 134 9.54 -20.55 -5.02
CA PHE A 134 8.89 -20.73 -3.73
C PHE A 134 9.81 -20.33 -2.58
N LEU A 135 11.04 -20.88 -2.55
CA LEU A 135 11.99 -20.64 -1.47
C LEU A 135 12.43 -19.16 -1.40
N GLU A 136 12.61 -18.51 -2.55
CA GLU A 136 12.95 -17.08 -2.61
C GLU A 136 11.83 -16.16 -2.08
N ASN A 137 10.60 -16.66 -2.00
CA ASN A 137 9.42 -15.89 -1.63
C ASN A 137 8.73 -16.38 -0.35
N GLU A 138 9.28 -17.38 0.33
CA GLU A 138 8.73 -17.93 1.57
C GLU A 138 8.64 -16.87 2.66
N ASP A 139 9.73 -16.13 2.89
CA ASP A 139 9.77 -15.03 3.86
C ASP A 139 8.80 -13.89 3.48
N LYS A 140 8.62 -13.67 2.18
CA LYS A 140 7.67 -12.67 1.67
C LYS A 140 6.23 -13.09 1.95
N LEU A 141 5.88 -14.37 1.74
CA LEU A 141 4.56 -14.91 2.10
C LEU A 141 4.29 -14.80 3.60
N ILE A 142 5.28 -15.10 4.44
CA ILE A 142 5.15 -15.01 5.90
C ILE A 142 4.93 -13.55 6.32
N SER A 143 5.82 -12.65 5.90
CA SER A 143 5.77 -11.23 6.27
C SER A 143 4.51 -10.53 5.78
N LEU A 144 4.08 -10.76 4.54
CA LEU A 144 2.83 -10.21 4.01
C LEU A 144 1.61 -10.83 4.67
N GLY A 145 1.64 -12.12 5.01
CA GLY A 145 0.57 -12.80 5.75
C GLY A 145 0.29 -12.16 7.12
N GLU A 146 1.32 -11.65 7.81
CA GLU A 146 1.13 -10.89 9.05
C GLU A 146 0.51 -9.49 8.83
N GLN A 147 0.74 -8.89 7.66
CA GLN A 147 0.15 -7.60 7.31
C GLN A 147 -1.34 -7.70 6.95
N VAL A 148 -1.81 -8.88 6.52
CA VAL A 148 -3.21 -9.12 6.16
C VAL A 148 -4.17 -8.67 7.26
N ARG A 149 -3.82 -8.88 8.54
CA ARG A 149 -4.66 -8.50 9.70
C ARG A 149 -5.02 -7.02 9.78
N PHE A 150 -4.22 -6.15 9.13
CA PHE A 150 -4.43 -4.71 9.11
C PHE A 150 -5.10 -4.21 7.84
N LEU A 151 -5.03 -5.01 6.76
CA LEU A 151 -5.47 -4.61 5.43
C LEU A 151 -6.83 -5.20 5.06
N PHE A 152 -7.24 -6.29 5.71
CA PHE A 152 -8.47 -7.01 5.46
C PHE A 152 -9.25 -7.26 6.75
N ASP A 153 -10.49 -7.73 6.59
CA ASP A 153 -11.29 -8.17 7.72
C ASP A 153 -10.76 -9.48 8.34
N LEU A 154 -11.34 -9.82 9.50
CA LEU A 154 -10.94 -11.01 10.25
C LEU A 154 -11.17 -12.29 9.45
N GLU A 155 -12.27 -12.37 8.70
CA GLU A 155 -12.57 -13.54 7.87
C GLU A 155 -11.47 -13.77 6.85
N MET A 156 -11.09 -12.73 6.09
CA MET A 156 -10.08 -12.87 5.07
C MET A 156 -8.69 -13.13 5.64
N TYR A 157 -8.38 -12.55 6.80
CA TYR A 157 -7.18 -12.89 7.55
C TYR A 157 -7.13 -14.39 7.90
N THR A 158 -8.19 -14.93 8.50
CA THR A 158 -8.22 -16.34 8.89
C THR A 158 -8.14 -17.27 7.67
N PHE A 159 -8.81 -16.91 6.58
CA PHE A 159 -8.77 -17.64 5.31
C PHE A 159 -7.36 -17.71 4.73
N LEU A 160 -6.70 -16.56 4.52
CA LEU A 160 -5.35 -16.51 3.97
C LEU A 160 -4.31 -17.14 4.91
N ALA A 161 -4.46 -16.98 6.23
CA ALA A 161 -3.59 -17.62 7.21
C ALA A 161 -3.70 -19.15 7.18
N GLY A 162 -4.93 -19.69 7.07
CA GLY A 162 -5.17 -21.12 6.90
C GLY A 162 -4.51 -21.65 5.63
N MET A 163 -4.72 -20.97 4.51
CA MET A 163 -4.15 -21.37 3.23
C MET A 163 -2.63 -21.27 3.19
N ARG A 164 -2.05 -20.25 3.83
CA ARG A 164 -0.59 -20.15 4.04
C ARG A 164 -0.06 -21.38 4.78
N ALA A 165 -0.74 -21.82 5.85
CA ALA A 165 -0.33 -23.01 6.59
C ALA A 165 -0.42 -24.29 5.74
N GLU A 166 -1.45 -24.41 4.91
CA GLU A 166 -1.58 -25.54 3.97
C GLU A 166 -0.50 -25.56 2.90
N ILE A 167 -0.18 -24.41 2.30
CA ILE A 167 0.90 -24.24 1.32
C ILE A 167 2.25 -24.67 1.92
N LEU A 168 2.57 -24.19 3.12
CA LEU A 168 3.81 -24.55 3.81
C LEU A 168 3.82 -26.04 4.21
N SER A 169 2.67 -26.58 4.63
CA SER A 169 2.55 -28.00 4.95
C SER A 169 2.76 -28.88 3.73
N LEU A 170 2.21 -28.50 2.57
CA LEU A 170 2.41 -29.21 1.32
C LEU A 170 3.89 -29.25 0.96
N GLN A 171 4.57 -28.09 1.02
CA GLN A 171 6.00 -28.02 0.74
C GLN A 171 6.84 -28.88 1.69
N ALA A 172 6.53 -28.86 2.99
CA ALA A 172 7.21 -29.70 3.98
C ALA A 172 7.04 -31.20 3.68
N ASN A 173 5.83 -31.63 3.31
CA ASN A 173 5.57 -33.02 2.94
C ASN A 173 6.27 -33.41 1.62
N ILE A 174 6.32 -32.52 0.63
CA ILE A 174 7.09 -32.75 -0.60
C ILE A 174 8.58 -32.97 -0.29
N LYS A 175 9.16 -32.11 0.56
CA LYS A 175 10.56 -32.21 0.99
C LYS A 175 10.81 -33.53 1.74
N LEU A 176 9.89 -33.92 2.63
CA LEU A 176 9.94 -35.19 3.35
C LEU A 176 9.99 -36.37 2.37
N ILE A 177 9.06 -36.44 1.41
CA ILE A 177 9.03 -37.52 0.42
C ILE A 177 10.31 -37.56 -0.41
N ARG A 178 10.84 -36.42 -0.83
CA ARG A 178 12.09 -36.36 -1.60
C ARG A 178 13.28 -36.90 -0.81
N ASN A 179 13.34 -36.63 0.49
CA ASN A 179 14.39 -37.16 1.36
C ASN A 179 14.24 -38.67 1.55
N LEU A 180 13.03 -39.14 1.87
CA LEU A 180 12.75 -40.57 2.05
C LEU A 180 13.04 -41.38 0.77
N LYS A 181 12.69 -40.85 -0.42
CA LYS A 181 13.02 -41.49 -1.70
C LYS A 181 14.53 -41.55 -1.97
N LYS A 182 15.29 -40.53 -1.56
CA LYS A 182 16.77 -40.55 -1.68
C LYS A 182 17.37 -41.61 -0.78
N GLU A 183 16.83 -41.80 0.42
CA GLU A 183 17.24 -42.87 1.34
C GLU A 183 16.90 -44.25 0.76
N GLU A 184 15.69 -44.44 0.20
CA GLU A 184 15.29 -45.69 -0.48
C GLU A 184 16.21 -46.04 -1.66
N LYS A 185 16.66 -45.03 -2.42
CA LYS A 185 17.63 -45.25 -3.49
C LYS A 185 19.00 -45.69 -2.96
N ARG A 186 19.46 -45.11 -1.85
CA ARG A 186 20.74 -45.49 -1.21
C ARG A 186 20.71 -46.90 -0.62
N GLU A 187 19.58 -47.34 -0.08
CA GLU A 187 19.38 -48.74 0.35
C GLU A 187 19.46 -49.71 -0.84
N LYS A 188 18.83 -49.39 -1.97
CA LYS A 188 18.93 -50.21 -3.19
C LYS A 188 20.37 -50.33 -3.70
N GLU A 189 21.19 -49.30 -3.48
CA GLU A 189 22.61 -49.27 -3.81
C GLU A 189 23.48 -49.96 -2.74
N ASN A 190 23.01 -50.09 -1.50
CA ASN A 190 23.71 -50.77 -0.39
C ASN A 190 22.73 -51.51 0.55
N PRO A 191 22.48 -52.81 0.33
CA PRO A 191 21.45 -53.59 1.02
C PRO A 191 21.65 -53.78 2.53
N LEU A 192 22.79 -53.35 3.09
CA LEU A 192 23.07 -53.38 4.53
C LEU A 192 22.34 -52.26 5.30
N LEU A 193 21.81 -51.25 4.60
CA LEU A 193 21.01 -50.17 5.16
C LEU A 193 19.52 -50.53 5.10
N PHE A 194 19.01 -51.25 6.09
CA PHE A 194 17.58 -51.56 6.18
C PHE A 194 16.75 -50.28 6.44
N ILE A 195 15.77 -50.02 5.57
CA ILE A 195 14.71 -49.07 5.87
C ILE A 195 13.61 -49.76 6.67
N ASP A 196 13.37 -49.27 7.89
CA ASP A 196 12.34 -49.76 8.80
C ASP A 196 10.91 -49.53 8.28
N ALA A 197 9.97 -50.37 8.69
CA ALA A 197 8.55 -50.27 8.37
C ALA A 197 7.94 -48.90 8.75
N SER A 198 8.49 -48.24 9.77
CA SER A 198 8.13 -46.89 10.19
C SER A 198 8.32 -45.84 9.08
N THR A 199 9.38 -45.97 8.27
CA THR A 199 9.69 -45.05 7.17
C THR A 199 8.70 -45.21 6.01
N ARG A 200 8.28 -46.45 5.72
CA ARG A 200 7.25 -46.73 4.68
C ARG A 200 5.89 -46.18 5.08
N LEU A 201 5.49 -46.37 6.34
CA LEU A 201 4.27 -45.77 6.89
C LEU A 201 4.31 -44.24 6.83
N SER A 202 5.46 -43.63 7.12
CA SER A 202 5.66 -42.17 7.02
C SER A 202 5.54 -41.66 5.58
N LEU A 203 6.05 -42.42 4.61
CA LEU A 203 5.94 -42.10 3.18
C LEU A 203 4.48 -42.13 2.71
N GLU A 204 3.73 -43.18 3.06
CA GLU A 204 2.31 -43.30 2.70
C GLU A 204 1.46 -42.20 3.33
N ALA A 205 1.69 -41.89 4.61
CA ALA A 205 1.02 -40.80 5.31
C ALA A 205 1.29 -39.44 4.63
N ALA A 206 2.54 -39.17 4.28
CA ALA A 206 2.91 -37.95 3.56
C ALA A 206 2.26 -37.86 2.17
N GLN A 207 2.25 -38.96 1.41
CA GLN A 207 1.61 -39.01 0.10
C GLN A 207 0.10 -38.75 0.19
N ARG A 208 -0.58 -39.34 1.18
CA ARG A 208 -2.01 -39.10 1.42
C ARG A 208 -2.27 -37.63 1.74
N LYS A 209 -1.45 -37.04 2.62
CA LYS A 209 -1.57 -35.63 3.02
C LYS A 209 -1.38 -34.69 1.82
N ILE A 210 -0.42 -34.98 0.95
CA ILE A 210 -0.17 -34.20 -0.28
C ILE A 210 -1.37 -34.26 -1.23
N ARG A 211 -1.99 -35.42 -1.43
CA ARG A 211 -3.18 -35.53 -2.29
C ARG A 211 -4.33 -34.66 -1.78
N LEU A 212 -4.56 -34.67 -0.48
CA LEU A 212 -5.61 -33.85 0.15
C LEU A 212 -5.30 -32.35 0.01
N LEU A 213 -4.06 -31.95 0.34
CA LEU A 213 -3.64 -30.56 0.26
C LEU A 213 -3.62 -30.02 -1.18
N ASN A 214 -3.25 -30.84 -2.16
CA ASN A 214 -3.25 -30.43 -3.56
C ASN A 214 -4.66 -30.06 -4.04
N VAL A 215 -5.68 -30.83 -3.67
CA VAL A 215 -7.08 -30.52 -4.02
C VAL A 215 -7.50 -29.20 -3.39
N SER A 216 -7.20 -29.00 -2.10
CA SER A 216 -7.49 -27.76 -1.38
C SER A 216 -6.80 -26.54 -2.03
N ILE A 217 -5.49 -26.65 -2.28
CA ILE A 217 -4.68 -25.58 -2.87
C ILE A 217 -5.10 -25.28 -4.31
N GLU A 218 -5.50 -26.29 -5.09
CA GLU A 218 -6.03 -26.11 -6.43
C GLU A 218 -7.37 -25.36 -6.42
N ASN A 219 -8.27 -25.72 -5.51
CA ASN A 219 -9.53 -24.99 -5.32
C ASN A 219 -9.28 -23.54 -4.90
N PHE A 220 -8.33 -23.34 -3.99
CA PHE A 220 -7.94 -22.03 -3.49
C PHE A 220 -7.53 -21.07 -4.61
N TYR A 221 -6.53 -21.43 -5.43
CA TYR A 221 -6.02 -20.49 -6.43
C TYR A 221 -6.96 -20.33 -7.65
N SER A 222 -7.81 -21.33 -7.93
CA SER A 222 -8.65 -21.33 -9.12
C SER A 222 -10.03 -20.68 -8.90
N GLN A 223 -10.56 -20.74 -7.68
CA GLN A 223 -11.91 -20.27 -7.36
C GLN A 223 -11.94 -19.36 -6.13
N GLU A 224 -11.55 -19.88 -4.98
CA GLU A 224 -11.83 -19.21 -3.70
C GLU A 224 -11.06 -17.89 -3.53
N LEU A 225 -9.78 -17.86 -3.91
CA LEU A 225 -8.95 -16.66 -3.79
C LEU A 225 -9.44 -15.54 -4.72
N PRO A 226 -9.66 -15.77 -6.04
CA PRO A 226 -10.27 -14.76 -6.91
C PRO A 226 -11.61 -14.24 -6.39
N GLU A 227 -12.52 -15.13 -5.98
CA GLU A 227 -13.86 -14.75 -5.53
C GLU A 227 -13.82 -13.88 -4.28
N ARG A 228 -13.07 -14.30 -3.25
CA ARG A 228 -12.97 -13.60 -1.97
C ARG A 228 -12.15 -12.32 -2.04
N MET A 229 -11.15 -12.24 -2.93
CA MET A 229 -10.32 -11.04 -3.08
C MET A 229 -10.92 -9.98 -3.99
N MET A 230 -11.85 -10.33 -4.89
CA MET A 230 -12.43 -9.39 -5.85
C MET A 230 -12.98 -8.10 -5.23
N PRO A 231 -13.68 -8.10 -4.08
CA PRO A 231 -14.14 -6.87 -3.44
C PRO A 231 -13.00 -5.93 -3.04
N TYR A 232 -11.85 -6.47 -2.68
CA TYR A 232 -10.67 -5.74 -2.20
C TYR A 232 -9.77 -5.22 -3.33
N LEU A 233 -9.92 -5.77 -4.54
CA LEU A 233 -9.14 -5.45 -5.73
C LEU A 233 -9.83 -4.40 -6.63
N LYS A 234 -10.94 -3.81 -6.18
CA LYS A 234 -11.56 -2.68 -6.87
C LYS A 234 -10.84 -1.38 -6.54
N MET A 235 -10.52 -0.59 -7.57
CA MET A 235 -9.88 0.71 -7.41
C MET A 235 -10.83 1.67 -6.66
N PRO A 236 -10.34 2.49 -5.71
CA PRO A 236 -11.18 3.46 -5.01
C PRO A 236 -11.76 4.49 -5.99
N GLU A 237 -13.09 4.66 -5.99
CA GLU A 237 -13.83 5.56 -6.91
C GLU A 237 -13.41 7.04 -6.81
N ASP A 238 -12.85 7.46 -5.69
CA ASP A 238 -12.41 8.85 -5.46
C ASP A 238 -11.11 9.20 -6.18
N ILE A 239 -10.32 8.20 -6.61
CA ILE A 239 -9.05 8.44 -7.32
C ILE A 239 -9.31 8.73 -8.81
N SER A 240 -10.40 8.20 -9.39
CA SER A 240 -10.70 8.36 -10.82
C SER A 240 -11.36 9.69 -11.19
N LYS A 241 -11.72 10.53 -10.20
CA LYS A 241 -12.46 11.79 -10.44
C LYS A 241 -11.57 13.04 -10.41
N ASP A 242 -10.34 12.92 -9.93
CA ASP A 242 -9.38 14.03 -9.88
C ASP A 242 -8.48 14.10 -11.14
N GLU A 243 -8.68 13.21 -12.11
CA GLU A 243 -8.12 13.29 -13.46
C GLU A 243 -9.25 13.61 -14.47
N ILE A 244 -9.69 14.87 -14.54
CA ILE A 244 -10.25 15.59 -15.73
C ILE A 244 -10.35 17.09 -15.40
#